data_AF-A0A396CWB8-F1
#
_entry.id   AF-A0A396CWB8-F1
#
_cell.length_a   1.000
_cell.length_b   1.000
_cell.length_c   1.000
_cell.angle_alpha   90.00
_cell.angle_beta   90.00
_cell.angle_gamma   90.00
#
_symmetry.space_group_name_H-M   'P 1'
#
loop_
_entity.id
_entity.type
_entity.pdbx_description
1 polymer ?
#
loop_
_entity_poly.entity_id
_entity_poly.type
_entity_poly.pdbx_seq_one_letter_code
_entity_poly.pdbx_strand_id
1 'polypeptide(L)'
;MSNSVQRMAKAGETVRKLGFCMAVVFAGMLVAFAALVVYVIWYAVANVVSVDSFGVVTLLDGGSIVIPSGLCLALVVGVSLVVLCGISHNISRGVSPFTKTHVRLIRVLALAFAVNAAVSLVGAYGSVNLTIGGLELYIVPHSFVIEICQGATFDAGSFIGAVVCLFISAIWSYASLLQEQSDELV
;
A
#
# COMPACT_ATOMS: atom_id res chain seq x y z
N MET A 1 -5.24 0.74 -44.26
CA MET A 1 -4.89 0.47 -42.85
C MET A 1 -5.34 -0.94 -42.50
N SER A 2 -4.45 -1.80 -41.99
CA SER A 2 -4.79 -3.20 -41.70
C SER A 2 -5.69 -3.33 -40.46
N ASN A 3 -6.51 -4.39 -40.43
CA ASN A 3 -7.35 -4.74 -39.28
C ASN A 3 -6.59 -4.83 -37.94
N SER A 4 -5.28 -5.11 -37.97
CA SER A 4 -4.42 -5.17 -36.78
C SER A 4 -4.17 -3.78 -36.18
N VAL A 5 -3.92 -2.75 -37.00
CA VAL A 5 -3.69 -1.37 -36.55
C VAL A 5 -4.94 -0.80 -35.89
N GLN A 6 -6.11 -1.07 -36.46
CA GLN A 6 -7.39 -0.60 -35.92
C GLN A 6 -7.76 -1.30 -34.60
N ARG A 7 -7.43 -2.59 -34.45
CA ARG A 7 -7.58 -3.32 -33.18
C ARG A 7 -6.64 -2.79 -32.10
N MET A 8 -5.40 -2.47 -32.45
CA MET A 8 -4.43 -1.90 -31.51
C MET A 8 -4.83 -0.50 -31.03
N ALA A 9 -5.32 0.35 -31.93
CA ALA A 9 -5.83 1.67 -31.56
C ALA A 9 -7.04 1.58 -30.60
N LYS A 10 -7.99 0.66 -30.88
CA LYS A 10 -9.17 0.44 -30.03
C LYS A 10 -8.80 -0.16 -28.66
N ALA A 11 -7.83 -1.08 -28.63
CA ALA A 11 -7.30 -1.64 -27.38
C ALA A 11 -6.61 -0.55 -26.53
N GLY A 12 -5.79 0.31 -27.15
CA GLY A 12 -5.13 1.43 -26.47
C GLY A 12 -6.11 2.42 -25.86
N GLU A 13 -7.18 2.78 -26.57
CA GLU A 13 -8.20 3.70 -26.05
C GLU A 13 -8.98 3.09 -24.87
N THR A 14 -9.24 1.79 -24.91
CA THR A 14 -9.92 1.06 -23.83
C THR A 14 -9.04 1.00 -22.57
N VAL A 15 -7.75 0.70 -22.73
CA VAL A 15 -6.76 0.69 -21.63
C VAL A 15 -6.61 2.08 -21.02
N ARG A 16 -6.64 3.14 -21.84
CA ARG A 16 -6.56 4.52 -21.37
C ARG A 16 -7.77 4.94 -20.54
N LYS A 17 -8.99 4.58 -20.98
CA LYS A 17 -10.23 4.82 -20.21
C LYS A 17 -10.23 4.05 -18.89
N LEU A 18 -9.77 2.80 -18.90
CA LEU A 18 -9.62 1.99 -17.70
C LEU A 18 -8.60 2.62 -16.73
N GLY A 19 -7.45 3.07 -17.23
CA GLY A 19 -6.43 3.75 -16.43
C GLY A 19 -6.94 5.03 -15.78
N PHE A 20 -7.75 5.82 -16.51
CA PHE A 20 -8.40 7.01 -15.94
C PHE A 20 -9.39 6.65 -14.82
N CYS A 21 -10.27 5.67 -15.06
CA CYS A 21 -11.23 5.21 -14.07
C CYS A 21 -10.52 4.74 -12.79
N MET A 22 -9.50 3.89 -12.95
CA MET A 22 -8.69 3.41 -11.84
C MET A 22 -7.97 4.54 -11.10
N ALA A 23 -7.41 5.52 -11.83
CA ALA A 23 -6.76 6.67 -11.21
C ALA A 23 -7.71 7.49 -10.32
N VAL A 24 -8.94 7.72 -10.78
CA VAL A 24 -9.97 8.43 -10.00
C VAL A 24 -10.34 7.64 -8.75
N VAL A 25 -10.52 6.32 -8.88
CA VAL A 25 -10.84 5.43 -7.75
C VAL A 25 -9.71 5.43 -6.72
N PHE A 26 -8.46 5.23 -7.14
CA PHE A 26 -7.31 5.26 -6.24
C PHE A 26 -7.07 6.62 -5.60
N ALA A 27 -7.25 7.72 -6.34
CA ALA A 27 -7.18 9.07 -5.79
C ALA A 27 -8.27 9.31 -4.75
N GLY A 28 -9.51 8.89 -5.02
CA GLY A 28 -10.62 8.97 -4.07
C GLY A 28 -10.35 8.17 -2.80
N MET A 29 -9.86 6.94 -2.93
CA MET A 29 -9.47 6.09 -1.79
C MET A 29 -8.29 6.71 -1.01
N LEU A 30 -7.31 7.31 -1.67
CA LEU A 30 -6.19 7.99 -1.01
C LEU A 30 -6.66 9.18 -0.17
N VAL A 31 -7.58 9.99 -0.70
CA VAL A 31 -8.16 11.13 0.04
C VAL A 31 -8.99 10.65 1.22
N ALA A 32 -9.85 9.63 1.02
CA ALA A 32 -10.65 9.05 2.09
C ALA A 32 -9.77 8.44 3.19
N PHE A 33 -8.71 7.74 2.80
CA PHE A 33 -7.73 7.16 3.72
C PHE A 33 -6.98 8.24 4.51
N ALA A 34 -6.51 9.30 3.85
CA ALA A 34 -5.86 10.42 4.52
C ALA A 34 -6.79 11.11 5.53
N ALA A 35 -8.06 11.34 5.15
CA ALA A 35 -9.06 11.90 6.05
C ALA A 35 -9.31 10.98 7.27
N LEU A 36 -9.38 9.66 7.04
CA LEU A 36 -9.52 8.68 8.11
C LEU A 36 -8.32 8.67 9.06
N VAL A 37 -7.09 8.73 8.54
CA VAL A 37 -5.88 8.80 9.37
C VAL A 37 -5.87 10.06 10.23
N VAL A 38 -6.20 11.23 9.65
CA VAL A 38 -6.29 12.49 10.39
C VAL A 38 -7.37 12.42 11.47
N TYR A 39 -8.53 11.84 11.14
CA TYR A 39 -9.63 11.66 12.09
C TYR A 39 -9.25 10.73 13.25
N VAL A 40 -8.59 9.60 12.98
CA VAL A 40 -8.11 8.67 14.02
C VAL A 40 -7.08 9.35 14.91
N ILE A 41 -6.13 10.09 14.35
CA ILE A 41 -5.14 10.84 15.14
C ILE A 41 -5.83 11.86 16.04
N TRP A 42 -6.74 12.66 15.49
CA TRP A 42 -7.52 13.63 16.25
C TRP A 42 -8.29 12.95 17.40
N TYR A 43 -9.00 11.86 17.11
CA TYR A 43 -9.78 11.12 18.09
C TYR A 43 -8.91 10.53 19.20
N ALA A 44 -7.78 9.93 18.83
CA ALA A 44 -6.83 9.33 19.75
C ALA A 44 -6.22 10.38 20.69
N VAL A 45 -5.88 11.57 20.18
CA VAL A 45 -5.35 12.68 20.99
C VAL A 45 -6.42 13.23 21.93
N ALA A 46 -7.66 13.37 21.46
CA ALA A 46 -8.76 13.93 22.26
C ALA A 46 -9.20 13.00 23.40
N ASN A 47 -9.10 11.69 23.23
CA ASN A 47 -9.63 10.69 24.18
C ASN A 47 -8.56 9.84 24.86
N VAL A 48 -7.30 10.28 24.83
CA VAL A 48 -6.18 9.55 25.41
C VAL A 48 -6.34 9.43 26.93
N VAL A 49 -6.26 8.21 27.46
CA VAL A 49 -6.25 7.94 28.92
C VAL A 49 -4.84 7.67 29.38
N SER A 50 -4.17 6.74 28.72
CA SER A 50 -2.79 6.39 29.04
C SER A 50 -2.07 5.88 27.80
N VAL A 51 -0.74 6.02 27.84
CA VAL A 51 0.17 5.46 26.84
C VAL A 51 1.17 4.59 27.58
N ASP A 52 1.22 3.31 27.24
CA ASP A 52 2.18 2.37 27.82
C ASP A 52 3.55 2.50 27.14
N SER A 53 4.60 2.00 27.79
CA SER A 53 5.99 1.96 27.30
C SER A 53 6.14 1.18 25.98
N PHE A 54 5.20 0.27 25.68
CA PHE A 54 5.11 -0.45 24.41
C PHE A 54 4.42 0.35 23.29
N GLY A 55 4.03 1.61 23.53
CA GLY A 55 3.35 2.45 22.55
C GLY A 55 1.88 2.09 22.34
N VAL A 56 1.25 1.44 23.32
CA VAL A 56 -0.18 1.16 23.33
C VAL A 56 -0.91 2.35 23.93
N VAL A 57 -1.79 2.96 23.14
CA VAL A 57 -2.67 4.04 23.55
C VAL A 57 -4.00 3.46 23.96
N THR A 58 -4.41 3.69 25.20
CA THR A 58 -5.76 3.35 25.67
C THR A 58 -6.64 4.60 25.64
N LEU A 59 -7.87 4.43 25.17
CA LEU A 59 -8.86 5.51 25.01
C LEU A 59 -9.96 5.40 26.06
N LEU A 60 -10.62 6.53 26.35
CA LEU A 60 -11.69 6.66 27.34
C LEU A 60 -12.82 5.64 27.15
N ASP A 61 -13.15 5.31 25.90
CA ASP A 61 -14.26 4.42 25.55
C ASP A 61 -13.88 2.92 25.50
N GLY A 62 -12.73 2.54 26.06
CA GLY A 62 -12.21 1.17 26.03
C GLY A 62 -11.51 0.79 24.72
N GLY A 63 -11.37 1.72 23.78
CA GLY A 63 -10.58 1.55 22.57
C GLY A 63 -9.08 1.46 22.85
N SER A 64 -8.34 0.78 21.98
CA SER A 64 -6.88 0.67 22.05
C SER A 64 -6.23 0.82 20.68
N ILE A 65 -5.10 1.54 20.64
CA ILE A 65 -4.32 1.72 19.42
C ILE A 65 -2.87 1.37 19.73
N VAL A 66 -2.34 0.36 19.05
CA VAL A 66 -0.91 0.06 19.11
C VAL A 66 -0.19 0.90 18.06
N ILE A 67 0.52 1.94 18.51
CA ILE A 67 1.14 2.95 17.64
C ILE A 67 2.08 2.30 16.60
N PRO A 68 3.01 1.39 16.97
CA PRO A 68 3.95 0.84 15.99
C PRO A 68 3.26 0.06 14.86
N SER A 69 2.31 -0.82 15.19
CA SER A 69 1.59 -1.62 14.18
C SER A 69 0.60 -0.77 13.38
N GLY A 70 -0.09 0.17 14.02
CA GLY A 70 -1.02 1.10 13.38
C GLY A 70 -0.34 2.04 12.39
N LEU A 71 0.81 2.62 12.76
CA LEU A 71 1.60 3.45 11.85
C LEU A 71 2.14 2.65 10.68
N CYS A 72 2.62 1.42 10.92
CA CYS A 72 3.18 0.61 9.87
C CYS A 72 2.12 0.17 8.85
N LEU A 73 0.94 -0.21 9.32
CA LEU A 73 -0.22 -0.46 8.45
C LEU A 73 -0.59 0.79 7.65
N ALA A 74 -0.63 1.95 8.30
CA ALA A 74 -1.00 3.19 7.62
C ALA A 74 0.00 3.57 6.53
N LEU A 75 1.30 3.33 6.77
CA LEU A 75 2.35 3.49 5.77
C LEU A 75 2.20 2.52 4.61
N VAL A 76 1.96 1.23 4.86
CA VAL A 76 1.78 0.22 3.80
C VAL A 76 0.57 0.57 2.92
N VAL A 77 -0.57 0.89 3.52
CA VAL A 77 -1.79 1.27 2.78
C VAL A 77 -1.59 2.57 2.02
N GLY A 78 -1.01 3.59 2.66
CA GLY A 78 -0.74 4.89 2.04
C GLY A 78 0.20 4.79 0.84
N VAL A 79 1.34 4.10 1.01
CA VAL A 79 2.31 3.88 -0.08
C VAL A 79 1.67 3.08 -1.22
N SER A 80 0.89 2.04 -0.92
CA SER A 80 0.17 1.25 -1.93
C SER A 80 -0.75 2.11 -2.79
N LEU A 81 -1.56 2.96 -2.14
CA LEU A 81 -2.50 3.85 -2.83
C LEU A 81 -1.77 4.91 -3.67
N VAL A 82 -0.67 5.48 -3.18
CA VAL A 82 0.15 6.44 -3.94
C VAL A 82 0.76 5.79 -5.18
N VAL A 83 1.33 4.59 -5.04
CA VAL A 83 1.94 3.84 -6.15
C VAL A 83 0.88 3.48 -7.20
N LEU A 84 -0.26 2.95 -6.79
CA LEU A 84 -1.37 2.58 -7.69
C LEU A 84 -1.99 3.79 -8.38
N CYS A 85 -2.17 4.89 -7.65
CA CYS A 85 -2.66 6.15 -8.22
C CYS A 85 -1.66 6.70 -9.26
N GLY A 86 -0.36 6.69 -8.97
CA GLY A 86 0.68 7.15 -9.89
C GLY A 86 0.74 6.34 -11.18
N ILE A 87 0.73 5.00 -11.08
CA ILE A 87 0.74 4.11 -12.25
C ILE A 87 -0.54 4.32 -13.08
N SER A 88 -1.70 4.36 -12.43
CA SER A 88 -2.99 4.53 -13.13
C SER A 88 -3.07 5.89 -13.83
N HIS A 89 -2.58 6.95 -13.19
CA HIS A 89 -2.51 8.28 -13.77
C HIS A 89 -1.62 8.31 -15.02
N ASN A 90 -0.46 7.66 -14.97
CA ASN A 90 0.45 7.58 -16.13
C ASN A 90 -0.15 6.78 -17.29
N ILE A 91 -0.85 5.67 -17.00
CA ILE A 91 -1.61 4.91 -18.01
C ILE A 91 -2.71 5.79 -18.63
N SER A 92 -3.41 6.62 -17.85
CA SER A 92 -4.45 7.53 -18.36
C SER A 92 -3.92 8.59 -19.34
N ARG A 93 -2.61 8.92 -19.24
CA ARG A 93 -1.91 9.84 -20.14
C ARG A 93 -1.28 9.13 -21.35
N GLY A 94 -1.38 7.80 -21.44
CA GLY A 94 -0.77 7.00 -22.50
C GLY A 94 0.75 6.87 -22.36
N VAL A 95 1.32 7.15 -21.19
CA VAL A 95 2.73 6.92 -20.91
C VAL A 95 2.95 5.43 -20.68
N SER A 96 4.05 4.87 -21.20
CA SER A 96 4.39 3.47 -20.99
C SER A 96 4.42 3.13 -19.49
N PRO A 97 3.83 2.01 -19.06
CA PRO A 97 3.93 1.56 -17.68
C PRO A 97 5.35 1.09 -17.32
N PHE A 98 6.22 0.84 -18.30
CA PHE A 98 7.58 0.31 -18.08
C PHE A 98 8.61 1.44 -17.98
N THR A 99 8.55 2.21 -16.88
CA THR A 99 9.54 3.27 -16.63
C THR A 99 10.40 2.97 -15.41
N LYS A 100 11.64 3.47 -15.42
CA LYS A 100 12.56 3.43 -14.25
C LYS A 100 11.92 4.05 -13.00
N THR A 101 11.00 4.99 -13.16
CA THR A 101 10.23 5.61 -12.07
C THR A 101 9.23 4.62 -11.45
N HIS A 102 8.46 3.88 -12.25
CA HIS A 102 7.53 2.87 -11.72
C HIS A 102 8.27 1.72 -11.02
N VAL A 103 9.45 1.33 -11.53
CA VAL A 103 10.33 0.34 -10.88
C VAL A 103 10.75 0.81 -9.50
N ARG A 104 11.17 2.08 -9.34
CA ARG A 104 11.52 2.66 -8.04
C ARG A 104 10.32 2.71 -7.10
N LEU A 105 9.15 3.09 -7.60
CA LEU A 105 7.91 3.13 -6.81
C LEU A 105 7.52 1.75 -6.26
N ILE A 106 7.62 0.70 -7.07
CA ILE A 106 7.38 -0.67 -6.57
C ILE A 106 8.44 -1.09 -5.55
N ARG A 107 9.72 -0.69 -5.71
CA ARG A 107 10.74 -0.98 -4.69
C ARG A 107 10.43 -0.30 -3.36
N VAL A 108 9.91 0.93 -3.40
CA VAL A 108 9.46 1.63 -2.18
C VAL A 108 8.29 0.88 -1.54
N LEU A 109 7.34 0.39 -2.33
CA LEU A 109 6.25 -0.46 -1.84
C LEU A 109 6.78 -1.77 -1.22
N ALA A 110 7.72 -2.44 -1.87
CA ALA A 110 8.36 -3.64 -1.35
C ALA A 110 9.07 -3.38 -0.01
N LEU A 111 9.75 -2.24 0.10
CA LEU A 111 10.40 -1.81 1.33
C LEU A 111 9.38 -1.53 2.44
N ALA A 112 8.24 -0.89 2.13
CA ALA A 112 7.17 -0.68 3.10
C ALA A 112 6.62 -2.01 3.66
N PHE A 113 6.41 -3.01 2.79
CA PHE A 113 6.02 -4.36 3.22
C PHE A 113 7.11 -5.07 4.04
N ALA A 114 8.39 -4.92 3.67
CA ALA A 114 9.50 -5.50 4.42
C ALA A 114 9.63 -4.88 5.82
N VAL A 115 9.46 -3.55 5.94
CA VAL A 115 9.41 -2.86 7.22
C VAL A 115 8.24 -3.37 8.06
N ASN A 116 7.06 -3.58 7.46
CA ASN A 116 5.91 -4.14 8.17
C ASN A 116 6.18 -5.54 8.72
N ALA A 117 6.80 -6.42 7.94
CA ALA A 117 7.22 -7.73 8.41
C ALA A 117 8.28 -7.68 9.53
N ALA A 118 9.19 -6.69 9.48
CA ALA A 118 10.22 -6.51 10.50
C ALA A 118 9.67 -5.93 11.82
N VAL A 119 8.71 -5.00 11.75
CA VAL A 119 8.04 -4.44 12.93
C VAL A 119 7.32 -5.52 13.72
N SER A 120 6.76 -6.51 13.03
CA SER A 120 6.20 -7.69 13.67
C SER A 120 7.25 -8.38 14.58
N LEU A 121 8.48 -8.63 14.11
CA LEU A 121 9.50 -9.33 14.91
C LEU A 121 9.85 -8.66 16.25
N VAL A 122 9.58 -7.37 16.43
CA VAL A 122 9.91 -6.60 17.64
C VAL A 122 8.87 -6.76 18.76
N GLY A 123 7.80 -7.54 18.55
CA GLY A 123 6.82 -7.81 19.61
C GLY A 123 5.77 -6.72 19.81
N ALA A 124 5.76 -5.69 18.94
CA ALA A 124 4.76 -4.62 18.97
C ALA A 124 3.46 -5.06 18.28
N TYR A 125 2.79 -6.05 18.88
CA TYR A 125 1.54 -6.60 18.38
C TYR A 125 0.35 -5.87 18.97
N GLY A 126 -0.54 -5.46 18.07
CA GLY A 126 -1.91 -5.20 18.47
C GLY A 126 -2.76 -4.67 17.33
N SER A 127 -4.06 -4.82 17.54
CA SER A 127 -5.09 -4.26 16.69
C SER A 127 -5.30 -2.79 17.00
N VAL A 128 -5.85 -2.09 16.02
CA VAL A 128 -6.47 -0.78 16.25
C VAL A 128 -7.94 -1.08 16.51
N ASN A 129 -8.38 -0.89 17.74
CA ASN A 129 -9.77 -1.03 18.13
C ASN A 129 -10.31 0.33 18.59
N LEU A 130 -11.27 0.86 17.86
CA LEU A 130 -11.89 2.15 18.14
C LEU A 130 -13.40 1.97 18.28
N THR A 131 -13.93 2.32 19.44
CA THR A 131 -15.35 2.36 19.77
C THR A 131 -15.81 3.82 19.73
N ILE A 132 -16.53 4.21 18.68
CA ILE A 132 -16.98 5.61 18.48
C ILE A 132 -18.49 5.64 18.37
N GLY A 133 -19.19 6.12 19.41
CA GLY A 133 -20.63 6.35 19.37
C GLY A 133 -21.48 5.13 18.98
N GLY A 134 -21.00 3.91 19.29
CA GLY A 134 -21.64 2.64 18.92
C GLY A 134 -21.14 2.00 17.61
N LEU A 135 -20.24 2.65 16.88
CA LEU A 135 -19.51 2.07 15.74
C LEU A 135 -18.18 1.48 16.22
N GLU A 136 -17.95 0.20 15.95
CA GLU A 136 -16.69 -0.49 16.24
C GLU A 136 -15.83 -0.55 14.97
N LEU A 137 -14.70 0.15 14.98
CA LEU A 137 -13.66 0.03 13.97
C LEU A 137 -12.57 -0.88 14.51
N TYR A 138 -12.54 -2.12 14.02
CA TYR A 138 -11.55 -3.12 14.38
C TYR A 138 -10.64 -3.43 13.20
N ILE A 139 -9.36 -3.07 13.32
CA ILE A 139 -8.35 -3.29 12.29
C ILE A 139 -7.28 -4.22 12.85
N VAL A 140 -7.09 -5.35 12.17
CA VAL A 140 -6.03 -6.32 12.48
C VAL A 140 -4.92 -6.16 11.44
N PRO A 141 -3.81 -5.48 11.79
CA PRO A 141 -2.74 -5.19 10.83
C PRO A 141 -1.99 -6.43 10.34
N HIS A 142 -2.11 -7.57 11.04
CA HIS A 142 -1.35 -8.78 10.77
C HIS A 142 -2.25 -10.02 10.73
N SER A 143 -2.95 -10.23 9.60
CA SER A 143 -3.91 -11.33 9.44
C SER A 143 -3.28 -12.69 9.09
N PHE A 144 -1.98 -12.72 8.74
CA PHE A 144 -1.23 -13.97 8.51
C PHE A 144 0.12 -13.95 9.26
N VAL A 145 0.04 -14.23 10.56
CA VAL A 145 1.18 -14.21 11.47
C VAL A 145 1.59 -15.63 11.85
N ILE A 146 2.88 -15.90 11.78
CA ILE A 146 3.50 -17.13 12.26
C ILE A 146 4.17 -16.82 13.59
N GLU A 147 3.73 -17.48 14.66
CA GLU A 147 4.41 -17.43 15.95
C GLU A 147 5.67 -18.31 15.92
N ILE A 148 6.81 -17.71 16.23
CA ILE A 148 8.09 -18.39 16.40
C ILE A 148 8.29 -18.61 17.90
N CYS A 149 8.96 -19.71 18.28
CA CYS A 149 9.28 -19.99 19.68
C CYS A 149 9.84 -18.75 20.41
N GLN A 150 9.37 -18.50 21.63
CA GLN A 150 9.66 -17.34 22.49
C GLN A 150 8.84 -16.05 22.23
N GLY A 151 7.64 -16.15 21.66
CA GLY A 151 6.72 -15.01 21.55
C GLY A 151 7.11 -13.97 20.49
N ALA A 152 8.17 -14.27 19.72
CA ALA A 152 8.46 -13.56 18.48
C ALA A 152 7.44 -13.99 17.44
N THR A 153 6.87 -13.05 16.71
CA THR A 153 5.87 -13.37 15.69
C THR A 153 6.32 -12.79 14.36
N PHE A 154 5.82 -13.32 13.25
CA PHE A 154 6.28 -12.93 11.92
C PHE A 154 5.10 -12.78 10.97
N ASP A 155 4.90 -11.56 10.44
CA ASP A 155 3.89 -11.31 9.41
C ASP A 155 4.39 -11.84 8.06
N ALA A 156 4.10 -13.12 7.83
CA ALA A 156 4.44 -13.80 6.60
C ALA A 156 3.67 -13.22 5.40
N GLY A 157 2.48 -12.63 5.62
CA GLY A 157 1.70 -11.99 4.57
C GLY A 157 2.42 -10.77 3.98
N SER A 158 2.89 -9.88 4.87
CA SER A 158 3.70 -8.73 4.46
C SER A 158 5.03 -9.14 3.85
N PHE A 159 5.68 -10.19 4.36
CA PHE A 159 6.91 -10.71 3.77
C PHE A 159 6.70 -11.22 2.34
N ILE A 160 5.67 -12.04 2.11
CA ILE A 160 5.31 -12.52 0.77
C ILE A 160 4.99 -11.33 -0.15
N GLY A 161 4.24 -10.33 0.35
CA GLY A 161 3.95 -9.10 -0.37
C GLY A 161 5.21 -8.35 -0.81
N ALA A 162 6.20 -8.22 0.08
CA ALA A 162 7.49 -7.61 -0.23
C ALA A 162 8.22 -8.36 -1.34
N VAL A 163 8.32 -9.69 -1.22
CA VAL A 163 8.99 -10.56 -2.21
C VAL A 163 8.33 -10.43 -3.58
N VAL A 164 6.99 -10.51 -3.65
CA VAL A 164 6.24 -10.34 -4.89
C VAL A 164 6.49 -8.98 -5.52
N CYS A 165 6.48 -7.90 -4.73
CA CYS A 165 6.77 -6.54 -5.23
C CYS A 165 8.20 -6.45 -5.79
N LEU A 166 9.20 -7.06 -5.13
CA LEU A 166 10.56 -7.09 -5.64
C LEU A 166 10.67 -7.81 -6.99
N PHE A 167 9.99 -8.96 -7.14
CA PHE A 167 9.96 -9.68 -8.42
C PHE A 167 9.29 -8.87 -9.52
N ILE A 168 8.14 -8.24 -9.25
CA ILE A 168 7.45 -7.37 -10.22
C ILE A 168 8.35 -6.19 -10.61
N SER A 169 9.04 -5.59 -9.64
CA SER A 169 10.02 -4.52 -9.90
C SER A 169 11.15 -4.99 -10.83
N ALA A 170 11.68 -6.20 -10.62
CA ALA A 170 12.71 -6.78 -11.49
C ALA A 170 12.19 -7.03 -12.91
N ILE A 171 10.99 -7.59 -13.05
CA ILE A 171 10.34 -7.85 -14.34
C ILE A 171 10.11 -6.53 -15.11
N TRP A 172 9.60 -5.49 -14.45
CA TRP A 172 9.41 -4.18 -15.08
C TRP A 172 10.73 -3.50 -15.43
N SER A 173 11.77 -3.67 -14.61
CA SER A 173 13.10 -3.18 -14.95
C SER A 173 13.62 -3.85 -16.21
N TYR A 174 13.48 -5.17 -16.33
CA TYR A 174 13.87 -5.92 -17.51
C TYR A 174 13.08 -5.51 -18.75
N ALA A 175 11.75 -5.38 -18.63
CA ALA A 175 10.89 -4.92 -19.72
C ALA A 175 11.25 -3.50 -20.19
N SER A 176 11.60 -2.60 -19.26
CA SER A 176 12.03 -1.24 -19.63
C SER A 176 13.33 -1.23 -20.43
N LEU A 177 14.27 -2.15 -20.15
CA LEU A 177 15.51 -2.28 -20.92
C LEU A 177 15.25 -2.83 -22.33
N LEU A 178 14.37 -3.82 -22.46
CA LEU A 178 13.95 -4.33 -23.77
C LEU A 178 13.29 -3.23 -24.62
N GLN A 179 12.50 -2.36 -23.99
CA GLN A 179 11.86 -1.24 -24.67
C GLN A 179 12.89 -0.18 -25.12
N GLU A 180 13.88 0.15 -24.28
CA GLU A 180 14.99 1.03 -24.67
C GLU A 180 15.76 0.46 -25.88
N GLN A 181 16.07 -0.84 -25.87
CA GLN A 181 16.76 -1.49 -26.99
C GLN A 181 15.94 -1.50 -28.29
N SER A 182 14.63 -1.75 -28.21
CA SER A 182 13.77 -1.74 -29.40
C SER A 182 13.66 -0.36 -30.03
N ASP A 183 13.63 0.70 -29.21
CA ASP A 183 13.54 2.08 -29.70
C ASP A 183 14.86 2.57 -30.33
N GLU A 184 16.02 2.01 -29.93
CA GLU A 184 17.33 2.30 -30.56
C GLU A 184 17.54 1.59 -31.90
N LEU A 185 16.78 0.53 -32.18
CA LEU A 185 16.89 -0.30 -33.39
C LEU A 185 16.05 0.19 -34.57
N VAL A 186 15.23 1.25 -34.39
CA VAL A 186 14.35 1.87 -35.41
C VAL A 186 14.92 3.21 -35.85
#